data_AF-A0A7K3ZLQ5-F1
#
_entry.id   AF-A0A7K3ZLQ5-F1
#
_cell.length_a   1.000
_cell.length_b   1.000
_cell.length_c   1.000
_cell.angle_alpha   90.00
_cell.angle_beta   90.00
_cell.angle_gamma   90.00
#
_symmetry.space_group_name_H-M   'P 1'
#
loop_
_entity.id
_entity.type
_entity.pdbx_description
1 polymer ?
#
loop_
_entity_poly.entity_id
_entity_poly.type
_entity_poly.pdbx_seq_one_letter_code
_entity_poly.pdbx_strand_id
1 'polypeptide(L)'
;MNKGQFAGLLFQTFTKWQKHDATLRAAGLTFFTILPLPSLALIAVAVLAQIYGEQAALQQLVTQVSSFAGPTVANLFSELLLNAQSPLTGVLGSFFAVIFALSGALGAFSVLQKSIDVMWAIRAEERGRGAFIKEKAMPFVLIAVVVTLVVGWTAFSTVLYGAVVYALTPVLGGLTGYLVWVLEIASSFGLGTLLFAIIFKELPETKVEWGDVKIAALLTAGVFTVLNYFFGLYISSVQITTLAGTAGSLIILFLWVYLVNLFVLFGAQFSKVYAQTFGSHHNRPPVLKWPPRPKVERIEVTAEVSVKVENNACAVSVDRQIYCRRPITDD
;
A
#
# COMPACT_ATOMS: atom_id res chain seq x y z
N MET A 1 12.73 -23.45 -13.64
CA MET A 1 13.69 -22.43 -13.16
C MET A 1 14.66 -23.11 -12.21
N ASN A 2 15.97 -23.01 -12.43
CA ASN A 2 16.96 -23.67 -11.57
C ASN A 2 17.13 -22.90 -10.24
N LYS A 3 17.47 -23.57 -9.12
CA LYS A 3 17.57 -22.93 -7.78
C LYS A 3 18.51 -21.71 -7.80
N GLY A 4 19.62 -21.80 -8.53
CA GLY A 4 20.58 -20.69 -8.69
C GLY A 4 20.02 -19.48 -9.46
N GLN A 5 19.13 -19.71 -10.44
CA GLN A 5 18.49 -18.62 -11.19
C GLN A 5 17.48 -17.87 -10.33
N PHE A 6 16.72 -18.57 -9.46
CA PHE A 6 15.79 -17.93 -8.54
C PHE A 6 16.50 -17.09 -7.49
N ALA A 7 17.60 -17.60 -6.92
CA ALA A 7 18.44 -16.83 -6.00
C ALA A 7 19.01 -15.57 -6.67
N GLY A 8 19.47 -15.69 -7.92
CA GLY A 8 19.91 -14.55 -8.73
C GLY A 8 18.81 -13.50 -8.95
N LEU A 9 17.58 -13.93 -9.26
CA LEU A 9 16.42 -13.04 -9.39
C LEU A 9 16.13 -12.28 -8.09
N LEU A 10 16.13 -12.98 -6.95
CA LEU A 10 15.89 -12.34 -5.65
C LEU A 10 16.98 -11.32 -5.31
N PHE A 11 18.24 -11.64 -5.57
CA PHE A 11 19.35 -10.72 -5.33
C PHE A 11 19.28 -9.48 -6.23
N GLN A 12 18.95 -9.65 -7.51
CA GLN A 12 18.72 -8.54 -8.43
C GLN A 12 17.53 -7.68 -8.00
N THR A 13 16.45 -8.32 -7.53
CA THR A 13 15.27 -7.65 -7.00
C THR A 13 15.64 -6.80 -5.79
N PHE A 14 16.36 -7.37 -4.83
CA PHE A 14 16.81 -6.67 -3.62
C PHE A 14 17.71 -5.46 -3.94
N THR A 15 18.64 -5.64 -4.89
CA THR A 15 19.53 -4.54 -5.32
C THR A 15 18.75 -3.40 -5.98
N LYS A 16 17.79 -3.72 -6.86
CA LYS A 16 16.92 -2.70 -7.49
C LYS A 16 15.97 -2.06 -6.48
N TRP A 17 15.45 -2.84 -5.54
CA TRP A 17 14.56 -2.40 -4.47
C TRP A 17 15.23 -1.37 -3.56
N GLN A 18 16.49 -1.61 -3.16
CA GLN A 18 17.28 -0.61 -2.44
C GLN A 18 17.54 0.65 -3.28
N LYS A 19 17.89 0.50 -4.57
CA LYS A 19 18.13 1.64 -5.48
C LYS A 19 16.90 2.53 -5.69
N HIS A 20 15.69 2.01 -5.49
CA HIS A 20 14.44 2.76 -5.65
C HIS A 20 13.90 3.34 -4.32
N ASP A 21 14.71 3.35 -3.25
CA ASP A 21 14.34 3.86 -1.92
C ASP A 21 13.05 3.23 -1.37
N ALA A 22 12.88 1.94 -1.61
CA ALA A 22 11.63 1.26 -1.28
C ALA A 22 11.31 1.22 0.22
N THR A 23 12.33 1.28 1.09
CA THR A 23 12.15 1.42 2.55
C THR A 23 11.48 2.75 2.92
N LEU A 24 11.94 3.85 2.33
CA LEU A 24 11.39 5.18 2.55
C LEU A 24 9.97 5.29 1.98
N ARG A 25 9.74 4.69 0.81
CA ARG A 25 8.41 4.60 0.19
C ARG A 25 7.44 3.79 1.04
N ALA A 26 7.88 2.66 1.61
CA ALA A 26 7.08 1.86 2.53
C ALA A 26 6.72 2.64 3.81
N ALA A 27 7.65 3.44 4.34
CA ALA A 27 7.39 4.30 5.49
C ALA A 27 6.34 5.37 5.16
N GLY A 28 6.48 6.06 4.02
CA GLY A 28 5.49 7.04 3.55
C GLY A 28 4.10 6.41 3.34
N LEU A 29 4.06 5.24 2.70
CA LEU A 29 2.81 4.50 2.48
C LEU A 29 2.14 4.12 3.81
N THR A 30 2.93 3.69 4.79
CA THR A 30 2.44 3.31 6.12
C THR A 30 1.80 4.49 6.83
N PHE A 31 2.45 5.65 6.81
CA PHE A 31 1.91 6.88 7.38
C PHE A 31 0.54 7.22 6.78
N PHE A 32 0.42 7.23 5.46
CA PHE A 32 -0.86 7.52 4.79
C PHE A 32 -1.91 6.42 4.97
N THR A 33 -1.52 5.19 5.27
CA THR A 33 -2.45 4.06 5.51
C THR A 33 -3.05 4.11 6.92
N ILE A 34 -2.24 4.44 7.93
CA ILE A 34 -2.68 4.44 9.33
C ILE A 34 -3.41 5.73 9.68
N LEU A 35 -3.02 6.86 9.09
CA LEU A 35 -3.63 8.16 9.36
C LEU A 35 -5.17 8.15 9.24
N PRO A 36 -5.79 7.66 8.14
CA PRO A 36 -7.25 7.62 8.01
C PRO A 36 -7.92 6.47 8.77
N LEU A 37 -7.15 5.53 9.36
CA LEU A 37 -7.66 4.26 9.86
C LEU A 37 -8.74 4.42 10.95
N PRO A 38 -8.59 5.28 11.97
CA PRO A 38 -9.65 5.49 12.96
C PRO A 38 -10.95 6.03 12.34
N SER A 39 -10.84 7.02 11.44
CA SER A 39 -12.01 7.61 10.78
C SER A 39 -12.70 6.62 9.84
N LEU A 40 -11.94 5.85 9.06
CA LEU A 40 -12.45 4.79 8.21
C LEU A 40 -13.20 3.74 9.02
N ALA A 41 -12.63 3.35 10.16
CA ALA A 41 -13.20 2.33 11.01
C ALA A 41 -14.50 2.80 11.68
N LEU A 42 -14.58 4.05 12.13
CA LEU A 42 -15.83 4.65 12.62
C LEU A 42 -16.92 4.68 11.52
N ILE A 43 -16.56 5.07 10.30
CA ILE A 43 -17.49 5.07 9.16
C ILE A 43 -17.97 3.64 8.86
N ALA A 44 -17.04 2.67 8.87
CA ALA A 44 -17.38 1.27 8.64
C ALA A 44 -18.33 0.72 9.71
N VAL A 45 -18.07 0.99 11.00
CA VAL A 45 -18.97 0.61 12.10
C VAL A 45 -20.32 1.31 11.95
N ALA A 46 -20.37 2.59 11.61
CA ALA A 46 -21.62 3.32 11.44
C ALA A 46 -22.49 2.74 10.29
N VAL A 47 -21.86 2.38 9.17
CA VAL A 47 -22.56 1.73 8.05
C VAL A 47 -23.04 0.32 8.43
N LEU A 48 -22.18 -0.46 9.09
CA LEU A 48 -22.54 -1.80 9.55
C LEU A 48 -23.62 -1.78 10.64
N ALA A 49 -23.64 -0.76 11.51
CA ALA A 49 -24.62 -0.60 12.58
C ALA A 49 -26.04 -0.41 12.05
N GLN A 50 -26.19 0.21 10.87
CA GLN A 50 -27.49 0.34 10.20
C GLN A 50 -28.08 -1.01 9.75
N ILE A 51 -27.22 -2.00 9.50
CA ILE A 51 -27.62 -3.31 8.97
C ILE A 51 -27.70 -4.34 10.09
N TYR A 52 -26.70 -4.39 10.97
CA TYR A 52 -26.50 -5.44 11.98
C TYR A 52 -26.78 -4.97 13.41
N GLY A 53 -26.91 -3.66 13.66
CA GLY A 53 -26.95 -3.06 14.99
C GLY A 53 -25.56 -2.69 15.53
N GLU A 54 -25.50 -1.73 16.47
CA GLU A 54 -24.23 -1.13 16.95
C GLU A 54 -23.25 -2.16 17.52
N GLN A 55 -23.73 -3.10 18.35
CA GLN A 55 -22.89 -4.09 19.01
C GLN A 55 -22.35 -5.15 18.03
N ALA A 56 -23.16 -5.58 17.07
CA ALA A 56 -22.75 -6.57 16.07
C ALA A 56 -21.85 -5.97 14.98
N ALA A 57 -21.96 -4.67 14.70
CA ALA A 57 -21.16 -3.99 13.69
C ALA A 57 -19.65 -4.05 13.97
N LEU A 58 -19.26 -3.77 15.22
CA LEU A 58 -17.85 -3.83 15.63
C LEU A 58 -17.31 -5.26 15.54
N GLN A 59 -18.08 -6.24 16.01
CA GLN A 59 -17.67 -7.64 15.95
C GLN A 59 -17.51 -8.13 14.50
N GLN A 60 -18.40 -7.71 13.60
CA GLN A 60 -18.30 -8.04 12.18
C GLN A 60 -17.06 -7.41 11.53
N LEU A 61 -16.75 -6.14 11.87
CA LEU A 61 -15.54 -5.48 11.38
C LEU A 61 -14.27 -6.17 11.87
N VAL A 62 -14.20 -6.50 13.16
CA VAL A 62 -13.06 -7.22 13.77
C VAL A 62 -12.92 -8.62 13.15
N THR A 63 -14.02 -9.30 12.85
CA THR A 63 -14.00 -10.62 12.17
C THR A 63 -13.41 -10.52 10.77
N GLN A 64 -13.77 -9.48 10.00
CA GLN A 64 -13.19 -9.24 8.67
C GLN A 64 -11.68 -8.96 8.75
N VAL A 65 -11.26 -8.10 9.69
CA VAL A 65 -9.83 -7.82 9.91
C VAL A 65 -9.10 -9.09 10.36
N SER A 66 -9.69 -9.89 11.24
CA SER A 66 -9.11 -11.15 11.73
C SER A 66 -8.92 -12.16 10.61
N SER A 67 -9.90 -12.29 9.71
CA SER A 67 -9.82 -13.22 8.58
C SER A 67 -8.68 -12.89 7.60
N PHE A 68 -8.34 -11.60 7.46
CA PHE A 68 -7.34 -11.14 6.51
C PHE A 68 -5.94 -10.92 7.12
N ALA A 69 -5.88 -10.26 8.28
CA ALA A 69 -4.65 -9.84 8.95
C ALA A 69 -4.30 -10.72 10.17
N GLY A 70 -5.18 -11.63 10.57
CA GLY A 70 -5.02 -12.50 11.72
C GLY A 70 -5.60 -11.90 13.03
N PRO A 71 -5.81 -12.75 14.05
CA PRO A 71 -6.48 -12.36 15.29
C PRO A 71 -5.70 -11.32 16.10
N THR A 72 -4.36 -11.39 16.06
CA THR A 72 -3.48 -10.44 16.76
C THR A 72 -3.69 -9.01 16.27
N VAL A 73 -3.71 -8.79 14.95
CA VAL A 73 -3.90 -7.46 14.36
C VAL A 73 -5.33 -6.98 14.59
N ALA A 74 -6.31 -7.88 14.53
CA ALA A 74 -7.71 -7.57 14.82
C ALA A 74 -7.95 -7.10 16.25
N ASN A 75 -7.26 -7.71 17.23
CA ASN A 75 -7.34 -7.29 18.63
C ASN A 75 -6.72 -5.90 18.84
N LEU A 76 -5.53 -5.65 18.28
CA LEU A 76 -4.91 -4.33 18.31
C LEU A 76 -5.83 -3.26 17.70
N PHE A 77 -6.45 -3.58 16.56
CA PHE A 77 -7.40 -2.70 15.89
C PHE A 77 -8.64 -2.43 16.76
N SER A 78 -9.21 -3.47 17.39
CA SER A 78 -10.36 -3.34 18.28
C SER A 78 -10.05 -2.45 19.49
N GLU A 79 -8.89 -2.63 20.12
CA GLU A 79 -8.46 -1.78 21.24
C GLU A 79 -8.35 -0.31 20.83
N LEU A 80 -7.72 -0.03 19.67
CA LEU A 80 -7.63 1.33 19.15
C LEU A 80 -9.02 1.95 18.91
N LEU A 81 -9.95 1.14 18.42
CA LEU A 81 -11.29 1.61 18.12
C LEU A 81 -12.11 1.91 19.37
N LEU A 82 -12.07 1.04 20.38
CA LEU A 82 -12.74 1.26 21.65
C LEU A 82 -12.23 2.51 22.36
N ASN A 83 -10.92 2.79 22.26
CA ASN A 83 -10.34 4.02 22.80
C ASN A 83 -10.63 5.27 21.94
N ALA A 84 -10.94 5.10 20.65
CA ALA A 84 -11.25 6.19 19.73
C ALA A 84 -12.74 6.60 19.71
N GLN A 85 -13.63 5.91 20.45
CA GLN A 85 -15.07 6.24 20.56
C GLN A 85 -15.38 7.51 21.38
N SER A 86 -14.54 8.54 21.26
CA SER A 86 -14.88 9.89 21.71
C SER A 86 -15.99 10.49 20.83
N PRO A 87 -16.84 11.38 21.38
CA PRO A 87 -18.09 11.79 20.74
C PRO A 87 -17.83 12.77 19.59
N LEU A 88 -17.50 12.25 18.41
CA LEU A 88 -17.74 12.94 17.14
C LEU A 88 -19.24 12.85 16.78
N THR A 89 -20.13 13.01 17.76
CA THR A 89 -21.59 12.81 17.67
C THR A 89 -22.32 13.92 16.93
N GLY A 90 -21.60 14.83 16.26
CA GLY A 90 -22.16 15.91 15.46
C GLY A 90 -22.07 15.64 13.95
N VAL A 91 -23.07 16.07 13.19
CA VAL A 91 -23.10 16.01 11.72
C VAL A 91 -21.82 16.61 11.11
N LEU A 92 -21.30 17.69 11.71
CA LEU A 92 -20.03 18.31 11.30
C LEU A 92 -18.83 17.40 11.54
N GLY A 93 -18.78 16.69 12.67
CA GLY A 93 -17.71 15.73 12.99
C GLY A 93 -17.68 14.58 11.99
N SER A 94 -18.84 14.02 11.64
CA SER A 94 -18.96 12.97 10.61
C SER A 94 -18.51 13.47 9.24
N PHE A 95 -18.85 14.70 8.86
CA PHE A 95 -18.42 15.29 7.58
C PHE A 95 -16.89 15.41 7.49
N PHE A 96 -16.25 15.96 8.52
CA PHE A 96 -14.79 16.06 8.58
C PHE A 96 -14.12 14.67 8.64
N ALA A 97 -14.69 13.72 9.37
CA ALA A 97 -14.19 12.34 9.42
C ALA A 97 -14.20 11.67 8.04
N VAL A 98 -15.28 11.84 7.28
CA VAL A 98 -15.40 11.30 5.90
C VAL A 98 -14.38 11.94 4.98
N ILE A 99 -14.23 13.28 5.00
CA ILE A 99 -13.24 13.98 4.16
C ILE A 99 -11.81 13.54 4.52
N PHE A 100 -11.51 13.44 5.82
CA PHE A 100 -10.20 13.03 6.30
C PHE A 100 -9.88 11.58 5.91
N ALA A 101 -10.83 10.67 6.11
CA ALA A 101 -10.74 9.27 5.70
C ALA A 101 -10.49 9.12 4.20
N LEU A 102 -11.28 9.80 3.37
CA LEU A 102 -11.13 9.77 1.91
C LEU A 102 -9.79 10.34 1.46
N SER A 103 -9.37 11.46 2.05
CA SER A 103 -8.09 12.11 1.71
C SER A 103 -6.90 11.23 2.07
N GLY A 104 -6.92 10.58 3.24
CA GLY A 104 -5.87 9.64 3.65
C GLY A 104 -5.84 8.39 2.78
N ALA A 105 -6.99 7.78 2.50
CA ALA A 105 -7.09 6.59 1.65
C ALA A 105 -6.61 6.86 0.21
N LEU A 106 -7.03 8.00 -0.38
CA LEU A 106 -6.55 8.45 -1.69
C LEU A 106 -5.05 8.74 -1.67
N GLY A 107 -4.54 9.32 -0.58
CA GLY A 107 -3.11 9.55 -0.36
C GLY A 107 -2.31 8.25 -0.34
N ALA A 108 -2.76 7.26 0.43
CA ALA A 108 -2.12 5.95 0.52
C ALA A 108 -2.06 5.26 -0.84
N PHE A 109 -3.19 5.23 -1.56
CA PHE A 109 -3.23 4.66 -2.90
C PHE A 109 -2.29 5.41 -3.87
N SER A 110 -2.30 6.75 -3.85
CA SER A 110 -1.41 7.56 -4.70
C SER A 110 0.07 7.26 -4.42
N VAL A 111 0.45 7.10 -3.16
CA VAL A 111 1.83 6.75 -2.77
C VAL A 111 2.18 5.34 -3.22
N LEU A 112 1.27 4.38 -3.07
CA LEU A 112 1.49 3.01 -3.54
C LEU A 112 1.66 2.96 -5.06
N GLN A 113 0.74 3.59 -5.81
CA GLN A 113 0.79 3.66 -7.26
C GLN A 113 2.09 4.31 -7.74
N LYS A 114 2.43 5.52 -7.25
CA LYS A 114 3.69 6.20 -7.59
C LYS A 114 4.92 5.37 -7.26
N SER A 115 4.88 4.61 -6.16
CA SER A 115 6.00 3.75 -5.78
C SER A 115 6.16 2.59 -6.76
N ILE A 116 5.06 1.97 -7.18
CA ILE A 116 5.06 0.93 -8.21
C ILE A 116 5.50 1.52 -9.56
N ASP A 117 5.01 2.69 -9.96
CA ASP A 117 5.38 3.32 -11.23
C ASP A 117 6.88 3.66 -11.31
N VAL A 118 7.44 4.18 -10.21
CA VAL A 118 8.90 4.38 -10.09
C VAL A 118 9.64 3.05 -10.21
N MET A 119 9.17 2.01 -9.54
CA MET A 119 9.76 0.68 -9.66
C MET A 119 9.71 0.17 -11.10
N TRP A 120 8.60 0.37 -11.81
CA TRP A 120 8.41 0.04 -13.24
C TRP A 120 9.15 0.98 -14.20
N ALA A 121 9.73 2.07 -13.70
CA ALA A 121 10.44 3.09 -14.49
C ALA A 121 9.55 3.70 -15.60
N ILE A 122 8.27 3.90 -15.28
CA ILE A 122 7.31 4.55 -16.17
C ILE A 122 7.71 6.03 -16.25
N ARG A 123 7.97 6.54 -17.46
CA ARG A 123 8.17 7.97 -17.67
C ARG A 123 6.83 8.65 -17.53
N ALA A 124 6.80 9.75 -16.78
CA ALA A 124 5.73 10.72 -16.87
C ALA A 124 5.81 11.42 -18.24
N GLU A 125 5.52 10.70 -19.33
CA GLU A 125 5.26 11.34 -20.62
C GLU A 125 3.90 12.04 -20.55
N GLU A 126 3.82 13.16 -21.27
CA GLU A 126 2.86 14.24 -21.07
C GLU A 126 1.43 13.75 -20.90
N ARG A 127 0.90 13.95 -19.69
CA ARG A 127 -0.47 13.60 -19.29
C ARG A 127 -1.49 14.21 -20.27
N GLY A 128 -2.05 13.41 -21.16
CA GLY A 128 -3.25 13.78 -21.91
C GLY A 128 -4.44 13.96 -20.97
N ARG A 129 -5.40 14.84 -21.30
CA ARG A 129 -6.59 15.13 -20.45
C ARG A 129 -7.41 13.89 -20.05
N GLY A 130 -7.34 12.79 -20.83
CA GLY A 130 -7.97 11.51 -20.49
C GLY A 130 -7.25 10.70 -19.40
N ALA A 131 -5.94 10.90 -19.21
CA ALA A 131 -5.17 10.25 -18.15
C ALA A 131 -5.60 10.76 -16.76
N PHE A 132 -5.98 12.03 -16.65
CA PHE A 132 -6.37 12.65 -15.38
C PHE A 132 -7.66 12.06 -14.78
N ILE A 133 -8.62 11.66 -15.64
CA ILE A 133 -9.87 11.02 -15.20
C ILE A 133 -9.60 9.57 -14.75
N LYS A 134 -8.76 8.84 -15.50
CA LYS A 134 -8.36 7.48 -15.14
C LYS A 134 -7.55 7.45 -13.85
N GLU A 135 -6.60 8.38 -13.66
CA GLU A 135 -5.76 8.52 -12.47
C GLU A 135 -6.59 8.80 -11.20
N LYS A 136 -7.74 9.49 -11.33
CA LYS A 136 -8.67 9.72 -10.22
C LYS A 136 -9.68 8.62 -9.97
N ALA A 137 -10.11 7.89 -11.00
CA ALA A 137 -11.15 6.86 -10.89
C ALA A 137 -10.60 5.47 -10.55
N MET A 138 -9.38 5.15 -11.00
CA MET A 138 -8.72 3.85 -10.75
C MET A 138 -8.63 3.46 -9.26
N PRO A 139 -8.29 4.37 -8.33
CA PRO A 139 -8.26 4.04 -6.90
C PRO A 139 -9.62 3.56 -6.38
N PHE A 140 -10.71 4.22 -6.79
CA PHE A 140 -12.05 3.88 -6.33
C PHE A 140 -12.51 2.53 -6.85
N VAL A 141 -12.25 2.25 -8.14
CA VAL A 141 -12.59 0.95 -8.74
C VAL A 141 -11.81 -0.17 -8.06
N LEU A 142 -10.51 0.03 -7.82
CA LEU A 142 -9.69 -0.99 -7.18
C LEU A 142 -10.12 -1.25 -5.74
N ILE A 143 -10.40 -0.21 -4.96
CA ILE A 143 -10.92 -0.35 -3.60
C ILE A 143 -12.26 -1.10 -3.63
N ALA A 144 -13.18 -0.73 -4.52
CA ALA A 144 -14.48 -1.40 -4.64
C ALA A 144 -14.33 -2.88 -5.00
N VAL A 145 -13.42 -3.23 -5.93
CA VAL A 145 -13.13 -4.62 -6.29
C VAL A 145 -12.54 -5.37 -5.10
N VAL A 146 -11.54 -4.81 -4.41
CA VAL A 146 -10.90 -5.44 -3.25
C VAL A 146 -11.91 -5.67 -2.12
N VAL A 147 -12.71 -4.66 -1.76
CA VAL A 147 -13.72 -4.78 -0.71
C VAL A 147 -14.77 -5.84 -1.07
N THR A 148 -15.30 -5.80 -2.29
CA THR A 148 -16.28 -6.79 -2.77
C THR A 148 -15.69 -8.20 -2.76
N LEU A 149 -14.41 -8.33 -3.13
CA LEU A 149 -13.71 -9.60 -3.17
C LEU A 149 -13.52 -10.17 -1.76
N VAL A 150 -13.06 -9.37 -0.79
CA VAL A 150 -12.87 -9.81 0.61
C VAL A 150 -14.21 -10.16 1.27
N VAL A 151 -15.24 -9.31 1.10
CA VAL A 151 -16.57 -9.56 1.68
C VAL A 151 -17.24 -10.77 1.02
N GLY A 152 -17.20 -10.86 -0.30
CA GLY A 152 -17.75 -12.00 -1.03
C GLY A 152 -17.02 -13.30 -0.69
N TRP A 153 -15.70 -13.23 -0.52
CA TRP A 153 -14.88 -14.36 -0.11
C TRP A 153 -15.21 -14.86 1.29
N THR A 154 -15.34 -13.97 2.28
CA THR A 154 -15.67 -14.38 3.65
C THR A 154 -17.05 -15.05 3.72
N ALA A 155 -18.04 -14.53 2.99
CA ALA A 155 -19.35 -15.17 2.85
C ALA A 155 -19.24 -16.56 2.22
N PHE A 156 -18.49 -16.68 1.12
CA PHE A 156 -18.27 -17.96 0.43
C PHE A 156 -17.55 -18.98 1.33
N SER A 157 -16.49 -18.56 2.02
CA SER A 157 -15.69 -19.42 2.88
C SER A 157 -16.50 -19.96 4.07
N THR A 158 -17.35 -19.13 4.69
CA THR A 158 -18.22 -19.56 5.79
C THR A 158 -19.18 -20.67 5.36
N VAL A 159 -19.80 -20.53 4.19
CA VAL A 159 -20.71 -21.55 3.62
C VAL A 159 -19.94 -22.82 3.25
N LEU A 160 -18.76 -22.67 2.62
CA LEU A 160 -17.89 -23.78 2.24
C LEU A 160 -17.48 -24.61 3.46
N TYR A 161 -16.97 -23.97 4.51
CA TYR A 161 -16.55 -24.67 5.74
C TYR A 161 -17.74 -25.33 6.44
N GLY A 162 -18.87 -24.64 6.53
CA GLY A 162 -20.10 -25.22 7.08
C GLY A 162 -20.54 -26.49 6.34
N ALA A 163 -20.49 -26.47 5.01
CA ALA A 163 -20.81 -27.63 4.18
C ALA A 163 -19.82 -28.79 4.37
N VAL A 164 -18.52 -28.49 4.44
CA VAL A 164 -17.46 -29.50 4.69
C VAL A 164 -17.64 -30.13 6.07
N VAL A 165 -17.87 -29.34 7.10
CA VAL A 165 -18.15 -29.85 8.46
C VAL A 165 -19.39 -30.72 8.45
N TYR A 166 -20.51 -30.27 7.87
CA TYR A 166 -21.75 -31.03 7.84
C TYR A 166 -21.59 -32.39 7.12
N ALA A 167 -20.92 -32.41 5.97
CA ALA A 167 -20.78 -33.61 5.15
C ALA A 167 -19.72 -34.60 5.67
N LEU A 168 -18.60 -34.12 6.20
CA LEU A 168 -17.47 -34.97 6.57
C LEU A 168 -17.47 -35.36 8.06
N THR A 169 -18.12 -34.60 8.94
CA THR A 169 -18.13 -34.91 10.39
C THR A 169 -18.70 -36.29 10.71
N PRO A 170 -19.75 -36.79 10.03
CA PRO A 170 -20.27 -38.13 10.27
C PRO A 170 -19.28 -39.26 9.90
N VAL A 171 -18.36 -38.99 8.97
CA VAL A 171 -17.47 -40.00 8.37
C VAL A 171 -16.06 -39.97 8.98
N LEU A 172 -15.52 -38.79 9.23
CA LEU A 172 -14.11 -38.57 9.59
C LEU A 172 -13.91 -38.13 11.04
N GLY A 173 -14.99 -37.84 11.79
CA GLY A 173 -14.93 -37.45 13.19
C GLY A 173 -13.96 -36.29 13.43
N GLY A 174 -12.99 -36.44 14.35
CA GLY A 174 -12.03 -35.39 14.70
C GLY A 174 -11.07 -34.94 13.58
N LEU A 175 -10.90 -35.72 12.50
CA LEU A 175 -10.06 -35.33 11.36
C LEU A 175 -10.69 -34.20 10.53
N THR A 176 -12.00 -33.95 10.66
CA THR A 176 -12.65 -32.84 9.95
C THR A 176 -12.14 -31.48 10.39
N GLY A 177 -11.83 -31.31 11.68
CA GLY A 177 -11.24 -30.08 12.21
C GLY A 177 -9.90 -29.76 11.55
N TYR A 178 -9.05 -30.78 11.36
CA TYR A 178 -7.78 -30.61 10.66
C TYR A 178 -7.97 -30.26 9.18
N LEU A 179 -8.91 -30.91 8.48
CA LEU A 179 -9.23 -30.61 7.09
C LEU A 179 -9.76 -29.18 6.92
N VAL A 180 -10.64 -28.72 7.81
CA VAL A 180 -11.17 -27.35 7.80
C VAL A 180 -10.05 -26.35 8.03
N TRP A 181 -9.15 -26.61 8.98
CA TRP A 181 -8.00 -25.74 9.24
C TRP A 181 -7.04 -25.63 8.03
N VAL A 182 -6.72 -26.75 7.38
CA VAL A 182 -5.90 -26.74 6.15
C VAL A 182 -6.61 -26.00 5.02
N LEU A 183 -7.91 -26.23 4.87
CA LEU A 183 -8.73 -25.55 3.87
C LEU A 183 -8.78 -24.05 4.13
N GLU A 184 -8.90 -23.62 5.39
CA GLU A 184 -8.89 -22.22 5.79
C GLU A 184 -7.58 -21.51 5.43
N ILE A 185 -6.44 -22.14 5.73
CA ILE A 185 -5.13 -21.60 5.36
C ILE A 185 -4.98 -21.53 3.84
N ALA A 186 -5.32 -22.60 3.13
CA ALA A 186 -5.19 -22.68 1.68
C ALA A 186 -6.08 -21.63 0.99
N SER A 187 -7.28 -21.43 1.50
CA SER A 187 -8.25 -20.50 0.96
C SER A 187 -7.80 -19.05 1.23
N SER A 188 -7.39 -18.70 2.45
CA SER A 188 -6.87 -17.35 2.78
C SER A 188 -5.60 -17.04 2.00
N PHE A 189 -4.72 -18.03 1.79
CA PHE A 189 -3.56 -17.90 0.92
C PHE A 189 -3.96 -17.66 -0.55
N GLY A 190 -4.98 -18.36 -1.04
CA GLY A 190 -5.54 -18.16 -2.38
C GLY A 190 -6.12 -16.75 -2.56
N LEU A 191 -6.87 -16.27 -1.57
CA LEU A 191 -7.39 -14.90 -1.51
C LEU A 191 -6.26 -13.87 -1.57
N GLY A 192 -5.25 -14.02 -0.70
CA GLY A 192 -4.09 -13.13 -0.65
C GLY A 192 -3.34 -13.10 -1.99
N THR A 193 -3.14 -14.27 -2.61
CA THR A 193 -2.51 -14.38 -3.92
C THR A 193 -3.32 -13.64 -4.99
N LEU A 194 -4.64 -13.78 -5.00
CA LEU A 194 -5.52 -13.12 -5.95
C LEU A 194 -5.50 -11.59 -5.75
N LEU A 195 -5.58 -11.13 -4.50
CA LEU A 195 -5.50 -9.71 -4.15
C LEU A 195 -4.18 -9.09 -4.61
N PHE A 196 -3.04 -9.68 -4.26
CA PHE A 196 -1.74 -9.18 -4.72
C PHE A 196 -1.60 -9.26 -6.25
N ALA A 197 -2.18 -10.27 -6.90
CA ALA A 197 -2.17 -10.36 -8.35
C ALA A 197 -2.96 -9.22 -9.01
N ILE A 198 -4.13 -8.86 -8.47
CA ILE A 198 -4.91 -7.70 -8.94
C ILE A 198 -4.11 -6.42 -8.70
N ILE A 199 -3.55 -6.23 -7.50
CA ILE A 199 -2.77 -5.04 -7.15
C ILE A 199 -1.60 -4.87 -8.14
N PHE A 200 -0.78 -5.90 -8.33
CA PHE A 200 0.40 -5.82 -9.18
C PHE A 200 0.10 -5.71 -10.68
N LYS A 201 -1.10 -6.12 -11.11
CA LYS A 201 -1.52 -6.01 -12.51
C LYS A 201 -2.18 -4.67 -12.81
N GLU A 202 -3.05 -4.19 -11.92
CA GLU A 202 -3.90 -3.02 -12.18
C GLU A 202 -3.26 -1.72 -11.68
N LEU A 203 -2.35 -1.73 -10.71
CA LEU A 203 -1.69 -0.50 -10.27
C LEU A 203 -0.69 0.09 -11.27
N PRO A 204 0.18 -0.70 -11.94
CA PRO A 204 1.13 -0.11 -12.87
C PRO A 204 0.39 0.55 -14.03
N GLU A 205 0.81 1.75 -14.42
CA GLU A 205 0.29 2.42 -15.62
C GLU A 205 0.75 1.76 -16.94
N THR A 206 1.36 0.57 -16.87
CA THR A 206 1.82 -0.21 -18.01
C THR A 206 1.01 -1.49 -18.16
N LYS A 207 0.90 -1.99 -19.39
CA LYS A 207 0.29 -3.30 -19.65
C LYS A 207 1.21 -4.39 -19.10
N VAL A 208 0.77 -5.06 -18.03
CA VAL A 208 1.42 -6.24 -17.45
C VAL A 208 0.53 -7.46 -17.71
N GLU A 209 1.13 -8.54 -18.20
CA GLU A 209 0.42 -9.78 -18.45
C GLU A 209 0.22 -10.59 -17.16
N TRP A 210 -0.89 -11.34 -17.08
CA TRP A 210 -1.19 -12.19 -15.92
C TRP A 210 -0.11 -13.25 -15.66
N GLY A 211 0.63 -13.69 -16.68
CA GLY A 211 1.73 -14.64 -16.54
C GLY A 211 2.90 -14.10 -15.72
N ASP A 212 3.17 -12.80 -15.83
CA ASP A 212 4.31 -12.15 -15.18
C ASP A 212 4.07 -11.88 -13.69
N VAL A 213 2.80 -11.75 -13.32
CA VAL A 213 2.39 -11.36 -11.96
C VAL A 213 2.15 -12.56 -11.05
N LYS A 214 1.71 -13.71 -11.59
CA LYS A 214 1.29 -14.89 -10.79
C LYS A 214 2.36 -15.34 -9.80
N ILE A 215 3.61 -15.45 -10.23
CA ILE A 215 4.71 -15.94 -9.37
C ILE A 215 5.07 -14.89 -8.31
N ALA A 216 5.05 -13.61 -8.66
CA ALA A 216 5.28 -12.52 -7.71
C ALA A 216 4.18 -12.47 -6.64
N ALA A 217 2.93 -12.58 -7.05
CA ALA A 217 1.77 -12.60 -6.16
C ALA A 217 1.80 -13.79 -5.21
N LEU A 218 2.13 -14.99 -5.71
CA LEU A 218 2.26 -16.21 -4.90
C LEU A 218 3.39 -16.10 -3.88
N LEU A 219 4.54 -15.54 -4.29
CA LEU A 219 5.66 -15.27 -3.38
C LEU A 219 5.27 -14.26 -2.29
N THR A 220 4.58 -13.19 -2.67
CA THR A 220 4.18 -12.12 -1.74
C THR A 220 3.12 -12.63 -0.77
N ALA A 221 2.15 -13.41 -1.23
CA ALA A 221 1.15 -14.06 -0.39
C ALA A 221 1.80 -15.00 0.63
N GLY A 222 2.80 -15.78 0.23
CA GLY A 222 3.54 -16.66 1.14
C GLY A 222 4.27 -15.88 2.22
N VAL A 223 4.96 -14.80 1.82
CA VAL A 223 5.63 -13.92 2.78
C VAL A 223 4.62 -13.24 3.70
N PHE A 224 3.45 -12.83 3.21
CA PHE A 224 2.37 -12.24 4.01
C PHE A 224 1.82 -13.22 5.05
N THR A 225 1.57 -14.48 4.67
CA THR A 225 1.14 -15.53 5.61
C THR A 225 2.20 -15.78 6.69
N VAL A 226 3.47 -15.90 6.28
CA VAL A 226 4.59 -16.10 7.20
C VAL A 226 4.75 -14.90 8.13
N LEU A 227 4.62 -13.68 7.61
CA LEU A 227 4.66 -12.44 8.40
C LEU A 227 3.57 -12.44 9.47
N ASN A 228 2.32 -12.73 9.13
CA ASN A 228 1.22 -12.75 10.11
C ASN A 228 1.45 -13.82 11.19
N TYR A 229 1.97 -15.00 10.81
CA TYR A 229 2.32 -16.04 11.76
C TYR A 229 3.43 -15.60 12.73
N PHE A 230 4.54 -15.05 12.20
CA PHE A 230 5.63 -14.51 13.02
C PHE A 230 5.16 -13.36 13.92
N PHE A 231 4.30 -12.49 13.40
CA PHE A 231 3.77 -11.37 14.16
C PHE A 231 2.87 -11.83 15.31
N GLY A 232 2.05 -12.86 15.09
CA GLY A 232 1.26 -13.49 16.14
C GLY A 232 2.12 -14.11 17.24
N LEU A 233 3.19 -14.83 16.87
CA LEU A 233 4.15 -15.38 17.84
C LEU A 233 4.88 -14.28 18.62
N TYR A 234 5.33 -13.22 17.94
CA TYR A 234 6.00 -12.09 18.58
C TYR A 234 5.13 -11.47 19.67
N ILE A 235 3.87 -11.16 19.36
CA ILE A 235 2.94 -10.58 20.33
C ILE A 235 2.54 -11.55 21.43
N SER A 236 2.40 -12.85 21.14
CA SER A 236 2.14 -13.86 22.16
C SER A 236 3.30 -14.04 23.14
N SER A 237 4.54 -13.77 22.71
CA SER A 237 5.74 -13.92 23.53
C SER A 237 6.03 -12.71 24.42
N VAL A 238 5.66 -11.51 23.95
CA VAL A 238 5.82 -10.27 24.72
C VAL A 238 4.61 -10.14 25.62
N GLN A 239 4.75 -10.47 26.92
CA GLN A 239 3.75 -10.12 27.92
C GLN A 239 3.61 -8.59 27.91
N ILE A 240 2.57 -8.06 27.26
CA ILE A 240 2.24 -6.62 27.23
C ILE A 240 1.71 -6.15 28.59
N THR A 241 2.13 -6.80 29.68
CA THR A 241 1.83 -6.38 31.03
C THR A 241 2.74 -5.20 31.37
N THR A 242 2.14 -4.03 31.47
CA THR A 242 2.55 -2.82 32.22
C THR A 242 3.36 -1.71 31.54
N LEU A 243 4.18 -1.94 30.52
CA LEU A 243 5.03 -0.85 29.97
C LEU A 243 4.45 -0.13 28.73
N ALA A 244 3.45 -0.71 28.05
CA ALA A 244 3.07 -0.25 26.71
C ALA A 244 1.67 0.39 26.58
N GLY A 245 0.72 0.16 27.49
CA GLY A 245 -0.62 0.79 27.46
C GLY A 245 -1.30 0.87 26.08
N THR A 246 -2.22 1.83 25.91
CA THR A 246 -2.89 2.12 24.62
C THR A 246 -1.95 2.66 23.54
N ALA A 247 -0.80 3.23 23.93
CA ALA A 247 0.18 3.79 22.98
C ALA A 247 1.02 2.72 22.27
N GLY A 248 1.25 1.57 22.92
CA GLY A 248 2.00 0.46 22.37
C GLY A 248 1.30 -0.25 21.22
N SER A 249 -0.03 -0.35 21.27
CA SER A 249 -0.81 -0.98 20.20
C SER A 249 -0.71 -0.21 18.89
N LEU A 250 -0.64 1.13 18.94
CA LEU A 250 -0.37 1.97 17.77
C LEU A 250 1.01 1.70 17.17
N ILE A 251 2.06 1.66 17.98
CA ILE A 251 3.44 1.44 17.50
C ILE A 251 3.57 0.06 16.86
N ILE A 252 2.97 -0.96 17.48
CA ILE A 252 2.95 -2.33 16.99
C ILE A 252 2.17 -2.41 15.67
N LEU A 253 1.01 -1.76 15.57
CA LEU A 253 0.25 -1.68 14.33
C LEU A 253 1.05 -0.96 13.23
N PHE A 254 1.75 0.14 13.58
CA PHE A 254 2.67 0.84 12.68
C PHE A 254 3.74 -0.08 12.12
N LEU A 255 4.36 -0.89 12.98
CA LEU A 255 5.37 -1.86 12.56
C LEU A 255 4.78 -2.93 11.64
N TRP A 256 3.60 -3.48 11.96
CA TRP A 256 2.93 -4.47 11.12
C TRP A 256 2.63 -3.93 9.73
N VAL A 257 1.96 -2.78 9.65
CA VAL A 257 1.62 -2.14 8.36
C VAL A 257 2.89 -1.79 7.58
N TYR A 258 3.94 -1.33 8.27
CA TYR A 258 5.24 -1.07 7.65
C TYR A 258 5.83 -2.33 7.01
N LEU A 259 5.87 -3.45 7.73
CA LEU A 259 6.38 -4.71 7.20
C LEU A 259 5.55 -5.20 6.02
N VAL A 260 4.22 -5.15 6.10
CA VAL A 260 3.33 -5.51 4.98
C VAL A 260 3.65 -4.66 3.76
N ASN A 261 3.70 -3.34 3.90
CA ASN A 261 4.01 -2.42 2.81
C ASN A 261 5.41 -2.67 2.21
N LEU A 262 6.39 -3.00 3.05
CA LEU A 262 7.75 -3.34 2.63
C LEU A 262 7.75 -4.55 1.69
N PHE A 263 7.04 -5.62 2.08
CA PHE A 263 6.95 -6.86 1.29
C PHE A 263 6.09 -6.71 0.04
N VAL A 264 5.02 -5.92 0.08
CA VAL A 264 4.22 -5.59 -1.10
C VAL A 264 5.07 -4.88 -2.14
N LEU A 265 5.85 -3.88 -1.74
CA LEU A 265 6.77 -3.18 -2.63
C LEU A 265 7.89 -4.10 -3.15
N PHE A 266 8.38 -5.03 -2.32
CA PHE A 266 9.31 -6.06 -2.76
C PHE A 266 8.71 -6.99 -3.83
N GLY A 267 7.46 -7.45 -3.62
CA GLY A 267 6.71 -8.26 -4.58
C GLY A 267 6.49 -7.54 -5.91
N ALA A 268 6.15 -6.26 -5.87
CA ALA A 268 6.03 -5.42 -7.07
C ALA A 268 7.36 -5.26 -7.82
N GLN A 269 8.48 -5.11 -7.11
CA GLN A 269 9.80 -5.08 -7.74
C GLN A 269 10.18 -6.43 -8.35
N PHE A 270 9.80 -7.53 -7.69
CA PHE A 270 10.03 -8.89 -8.16
C PHE A 270 9.25 -9.18 -9.44
N SER A 271 7.98 -8.75 -9.53
CA SER A 271 7.18 -8.93 -10.75
C SER A 271 7.82 -8.25 -11.96
N LYS A 272 8.40 -7.06 -11.79
CA LYS A 272 9.17 -6.40 -12.86
C LYS A 272 10.41 -7.18 -13.27
N VAL A 273 11.22 -7.63 -12.31
CA VAL A 273 12.46 -8.36 -12.62
C VAL A 273 12.11 -9.68 -13.32
N TYR A 274 11.07 -10.37 -12.85
CA TYR A 274 10.54 -11.57 -13.50
C TYR A 274 10.08 -11.30 -14.93
N ALA A 275 9.29 -10.23 -15.14
CA ALA A 275 8.81 -9.82 -16.46
C ALA A 275 9.96 -9.48 -17.43
N GLN A 276 11.06 -8.91 -16.94
CA GLN A 276 12.25 -8.58 -17.73
C GLN A 276 13.13 -9.80 -18.05
N THR A 277 13.19 -10.79 -17.17
CA THR A 277 14.06 -11.97 -17.37
C THR A 277 13.37 -13.10 -18.12
N PHE A 278 12.08 -13.36 -17.84
CA PHE A 278 11.35 -14.52 -18.36
C PHE A 278 10.00 -14.18 -19.00
N GLY A 279 9.52 -12.95 -18.82
CA GLY A 279 8.17 -12.56 -19.18
C GLY A 279 8.04 -11.73 -20.46
N SER A 280 6.86 -11.12 -20.63
CA SER A 280 6.46 -10.37 -21.82
C SER A 280 7.34 -9.15 -22.16
N HIS A 281 8.15 -8.68 -21.19
CA HIS A 281 9.04 -7.53 -21.33
C HIS A 281 10.51 -7.91 -21.59
N HIS A 282 10.82 -9.20 -21.82
CA HIS A 282 12.18 -9.67 -22.09
C HIS A 282 12.85 -9.00 -23.31
N ASN A 283 12.07 -8.78 -24.38
CA ASN A 283 12.55 -8.17 -25.63
C ASN A 283 12.38 -6.66 -25.71
N ARG A 284 11.95 -5.98 -24.64
CA ARG A 284 11.87 -4.51 -24.64
C ARG A 284 13.23 -3.94 -24.23
N PRO A 285 13.84 -3.04 -25.03
CA PRO A 285 15.10 -2.42 -24.64
C PRO A 285 14.93 -1.74 -23.28
N PRO A 286 15.92 -1.82 -22.38
CA PRO A 286 15.87 -1.11 -21.12
C PRO A 286 15.58 0.36 -21.41
N VAL A 287 14.50 0.89 -20.84
CA VAL A 287 14.08 2.30 -20.97
C VAL A 287 15.08 3.18 -20.20
N LEU A 288 16.32 3.22 -20.66
CA LEU A 288 17.44 3.92 -20.03
C LEU A 288 18.29 4.58 -21.12
N LYS A 289 17.72 5.66 -21.67
CA LYS A 289 18.46 6.92 -21.78
C LYS A 289 17.64 7.97 -21.06
N TRP A 290 17.99 8.26 -19.80
CA TRP A 290 17.72 9.59 -19.26
C TRP A 290 18.23 10.57 -20.33
N PRO A 291 17.40 11.42 -20.97
CA PRO A 291 17.96 12.46 -21.81
C PRO A 291 18.96 13.20 -20.92
N PRO A 292 20.23 13.38 -21.34
CA PRO A 292 21.24 14.01 -20.50
C PRO A 292 20.60 15.21 -19.82
N ARG A 293 20.71 15.31 -18.47
CA ARG A 293 20.13 16.46 -17.74
C ARG A 293 20.47 17.69 -18.58
N PRO A 294 19.49 18.51 -19.00
CA PRO A 294 19.81 19.69 -19.79
C PRO A 294 20.91 20.41 -19.02
N LYS A 295 22.05 20.67 -19.68
CA LYS A 295 23.17 21.35 -19.04
C LYS A 295 22.59 22.65 -18.50
N VAL A 296 22.37 22.70 -17.18
CA VAL A 296 21.95 23.93 -16.53
C VAL A 296 23.24 24.73 -16.45
N GLU A 297 23.44 25.60 -17.43
CA GLU A 297 24.49 26.61 -17.35
C GLU A 297 24.21 27.42 -16.08
N ARG A 298 25.13 27.30 -15.13
CA ARG A 298 25.03 27.99 -13.85
C ARG A 298 25.36 29.45 -14.14
N ILE A 299 24.32 30.25 -14.37
CA ILE A 299 24.47 31.69 -14.49
C ILE A 299 24.80 32.21 -13.09
N GLU A 300 26.08 32.43 -12.81
CA GLU A 300 26.50 33.23 -11.66
C GLU A 300 26.12 34.67 -11.94
N VAL A 301 25.04 35.14 -11.31
CA VAL A 301 24.64 36.55 -11.36
C VAL A 301 25.42 37.27 -10.27
N THR A 302 26.57 37.83 -10.62
CA THR A 302 27.26 38.83 -9.80
C THR A 302 26.49 40.15 -9.93
N ALA A 303 25.73 40.51 -8.90
CA ALA A 303 25.14 41.84 -8.80
C ALA A 303 26.20 42.81 -8.26
N GLU A 304 26.63 43.77 -9.07
CA GLU A 304 27.41 44.91 -8.57
C GLU A 304 26.48 45.86 -7.82
N VAL A 305 26.62 45.89 -6.49
CA VAL A 305 25.91 46.85 -5.64
C VAL A 305 26.73 48.14 -5.64
N SER A 306 26.29 49.15 -6.40
CA SER A 306 26.84 50.50 -6.32
C SER A 306 26.16 51.26 -5.17
N VAL A 307 26.95 51.65 -4.17
CA VAL A 307 26.50 52.49 -3.06
C VAL A 307 26.94 53.92 -3.35
N LYS A 308 25.98 54.80 -3.62
CA LYS A 308 26.24 56.23 -3.77
C LYS A 308 25.88 56.94 -2.47
N VAL A 309 26.89 57.55 -1.85
CA VAL A 309 26.72 58.32 -0.60
C VAL A 309 26.65 59.79 -0.99
N GLU A 310 25.49 60.42 -0.76
CA GLU A 310 25.31 61.86 -0.97
C GLU A 310 24.56 62.42 0.25
N ASN A 311 25.15 63.41 0.92
CA ASN A 311 24.61 64.10 2.09
C ASN A 311 24.08 63.20 3.24
N ASN A 312 24.94 62.30 3.74
CA ASN A 312 24.72 61.52 4.98
C ASN A 312 23.51 60.56 4.97
N ALA A 313 22.95 60.23 3.80
CA ALA A 313 21.97 59.17 3.64
C ALA A 313 22.45 58.13 2.60
N CYS A 314 22.41 56.84 2.95
CA CYS A 314 22.70 55.74 2.03
C CYS A 314 21.44 55.32 1.27
N ALA A 315 21.39 55.56 -0.03
CA ALA A 315 20.38 54.99 -0.91
C ALA A 315 20.98 53.80 -1.68
N VAL A 316 20.43 52.60 -1.48
CA VAL A 316 20.82 51.39 -2.21
C VAL A 316 19.80 51.14 -3.31
N SER A 317 20.22 51.24 -4.57
CA SER A 317 19.41 50.96 -5.75
C SER A 317 19.88 49.65 -6.37
N VAL A 318 19.04 48.63 -6.37
CA VAL A 318 19.31 47.34 -7.03
C VAL A 318 18.57 47.33 -8.37
N ASP A 319 19.29 47.47 -9.47
CA ASP A 319 18.72 47.35 -10.81
C ASP A 319 18.48 45.86 -11.12
N ARG A 320 17.22 45.43 -11.19
CA ARG A 320 16.85 44.03 -11.48
C ARG A 320 16.57 43.86 -12.97
N GLN A 321 17.54 43.35 -13.73
CA GLN A 321 17.23 42.73 -15.03
C GLN A 321 16.94 41.23 -14.85
N ILE A 322 15.65 40.87 -14.96
CA ILE A 322 15.18 39.48 -15.03
C ILE A 322 15.21 39.07 -16.51
N TYR A 323 16.11 38.15 -16.89
CA TYR A 323 16.11 37.58 -18.25
C TYR A 323 15.42 36.21 -18.31
N CYS A 324 14.45 36.12 -19.21
CA CYS A 324 13.68 34.92 -19.54
C CYS A 324 14.52 33.84 -20.23
N ARG A 325 14.26 32.58 -19.85
CA ARG A 325 14.79 31.36 -20.47
C ARG A 325 14.23 31.22 -21.90
N ARG A 326 15.07 31.24 -22.95
CA ARG A 326 14.70 30.67 -24.26
C ARG A 326 15.20 29.22 -24.34
N PRO A 327 14.37 28.24 -24.72
CA PRO A 327 14.84 26.91 -25.06
C PRO A 327 15.58 26.99 -26.41
N ILE A 328 16.80 26.45 -26.45
CA ILE A 328 17.56 26.25 -27.67
C ILE A 328 16.89 25.10 -28.43
N THR A 329 16.39 25.38 -29.63
CA THR A 329 16.05 24.35 -30.63
C THR A 329 17.30 24.15 -31.48
N ASP A 330 17.90 22.96 -31.39
CA ASP A 330 19.01 22.56 -32.27
C ASP A 330 18.43 22.25 -33.66
N ASP A 331 19.02 22.84 -34.71
CA ASP A 331 18.87 22.47 -36.13
C ASP A 331 19.38 21.06 -36.43
#